data_AF-A0A520N9I9-F1
#
_entry.id   AF-A0A520N9I9-F1
#
_cell.length_a   1.000
_cell.length_b   1.000
_cell.length_c   1.000
_cell.angle_alpha   90.00
_cell.angle_beta   90.00
_cell.angle_gamma   90.00
#
_symmetry.space_group_name_H-M   'P 1'
#
loop_
_entity.id
_entity.type
_entity.pdbx_description
1 polymer ?
#
loop_
_entity_poly.entity_id
_entity_poly.type
_entity_poly.pdbx_seq_one_letter_code
_entity_poly.pdbx_strand_id
1 'polypeptide(L)' 'MQQPVIIDSHAHLDYPQLAADLPGVLARAETAGVRQIISIGVKLSTSHVPREIAEA' A
#
# COMPACT_ATOMS: atom_id res chain seq x y z
N MET A 1 -8.61 -24.75 5.68
CA MET A 1 -7.71 -24.03 6.59
C MET A 1 -7.93 -22.55 6.36
N GLN A 2 -8.12 -21.72 7.39
CA GLN A 2 -8.26 -20.27 7.20
C GLN A 2 -6.89 -19.72 6.81
N GLN A 3 -6.84 -18.91 5.76
CA GLN A 3 -5.61 -18.25 5.31
C GLN A 3 -5.17 -17.24 6.38
N PRO A 4 -3.88 -17.19 6.74
CA PRO A 4 -3.41 -16.26 7.76
C PRO A 4 -3.63 -14.82 7.30
N VAL A 5 -3.97 -13.95 8.25
CA VAL A 5 -4.03 -12.50 8.02
C VAL A 5 -2.60 -12.00 7.80
N ILE A 6 -2.32 -11.44 6.63
CA ILE A 6 -1.00 -10.86 6.30
C ILE A 6 -1.07 -9.35 6.47
N ILE A 7 -0.05 -8.80 7.12
CA ILE A 7 0.21 -7.36 7.17
C ILE A 7 1.49 -7.13 6.38
N ASP A 8 1.41 -6.31 5.34
CA ASP A 8 2.60 -5.78 4.69
C ASP A 8 3.10 -4.59 5.52
N SER A 9 4.16 -4.82 6.29
CA SER A 9 4.72 -3.81 7.19
C SER A 9 5.56 -2.76 6.46
N HIS A 10 5.86 -2.92 5.17
CA HIS A 10 6.70 -2.00 4.42
C HIS A 10 6.37 -2.03 2.92
N ALA A 11 5.67 -1.00 2.45
CA ALA A 11 5.43 -0.76 1.04
C ALA A 11 5.77 0.68 0.63
N HIS A 12 5.99 0.86 -0.67
CA HIS A 12 6.18 2.15 -1.33
C HIS A 12 5.01 2.42 -2.28
N LEU A 13 3.79 2.58 -1.74
CA LEU A 13 2.59 2.78 -2.55
C LEU A 13 2.58 4.13 -3.30
N ASP A 14 3.40 5.08 -2.84
CA ASP A 14 3.60 6.40 -3.41
C ASP A 14 4.55 6.42 -4.62
N TYR A 15 5.08 5.26 -5.04
CA TYR A 15 6.03 5.19 -6.15
C TYR A 15 5.33 5.38 -7.52
N PRO A 16 5.91 6.16 -8.45
CA PRO A 16 5.29 6.46 -9.75
C PRO A 16 4.90 5.23 -10.57
N GLN A 17 5.60 4.11 -10.38
CA GLN A 17 5.35 2.85 -11.08
C GLN A 17 3.99 2.23 -10.72
N LEU A 18 3.46 2.53 -9.53
CA LEU A 18 2.16 2.03 -9.06
C LEU A 18 1.03 3.03 -9.28
N ALA A 19 1.34 4.30 -9.56
CA ALA A 19 0.35 5.37 -9.68
C ALA A 19 -0.70 5.11 -10.77
N ALA A 20 -0.33 4.43 -11.86
CA ALA A 20 -1.25 4.13 -12.96
C ALA A 20 -2.34 3.10 -12.60
N ASP A 21 -2.11 2.25 -11.59
CA ASP A 21 -3.02 1.15 -11.20
C ASP A 21 -2.98 0.89 -9.68
N LEU A 22 -2.94 1.94 -8.85
CA LEU A 22 -2.93 1.76 -7.40
C LEU A 22 -4.16 0.97 -6.90
N PRO A 23 -5.40 1.23 -7.38
CA PRO A 23 -6.56 0.42 -7.00
C PRO A 23 -6.42 -1.07 -7.36
N GLY A 24 -5.87 -1.39 -8.53
CA GLY A 24 -5.65 -2.78 -8.94
C GLY A 24 -4.56 -3.46 -8.12
N VAL A 25 -3.52 -2.75 -7.70
CA VAL A 25 -2.50 -3.25 -6.76
C VAL A 25 -3.14 -3.65 -5.43
N LEU A 26 -3.97 -2.77 -4.85
CA LEU A 26 -4.65 -3.02 -3.58
C LEU A 26 -5.61 -4.21 -3.67
N ALA A 27 -6.39 -4.31 -4.76
CA ALA A 27 -7.30 -5.43 -4.98
C ALA A 27 -6.55 -6.79 -5.09
N ARG A 28 -5.39 -6.80 -5.76
CA ARG A 28 -4.53 -8.00 -5.83
C ARG A 28 -3.93 -8.35 -4.47
N ALA A 29 -3.53 -7.36 -3.69
CA ALA A 29 -3.02 -7.56 -2.33
C ALA A 29 -4.10 -8.18 -1.42
N GLU A 30 -5.33 -7.67 -1.48
CA GLU A 30 -6.46 -8.25 -0.75
C GLU A 30 -6.73 -9.70 -1.16
N THR A 31 -6.74 -9.99 -2.47
CA THR A 31 -6.93 -11.35 -3.01
C THR A 31 -5.84 -12.32 -2.53
N ALA A 32 -4.62 -11.82 -2.32
CA ALA A 32 -3.50 -12.60 -1.79
C ALA A 32 -3.54 -12.79 -0.26
N GLY A 33 -4.47 -12.15 0.44
CA GLY A 33 -4.62 -12.23 1.90
C GLY A 33 -3.90 -11.12 2.69
N VAL A 34 -3.36 -10.10 2.01
CA VAL A 34 -2.82 -8.89 2.64
C VAL A 34 -3.97 -8.00 3.07
N ARG A 35 -4.19 -7.88 4.38
CA ARG A 35 -5.34 -7.15 4.94
C ARG A 35 -4.99 -5.73 5.38
N GLN A 36 -3.72 -5.45 5.59
CA GLN A 36 -3.21 -4.14 5.96
C GLN A 36 -1.86 -3.90 5.31
N ILE A 37 -1.60 -2.67 4.88
CA ILE A 37 -0.36 -2.26 4.23
C ILE A 37 0.11 -0.96 4.88
N ILE A 38 1.37 -0.90 5.29
CA ILE A 38 2.01 0.32 5.77
C ILE A 38 2.82 0.91 4.63
N SER A 39 2.38 2.06 4.08
CA SER A 39 3.15 2.80 3.09
C SER A 39 4.12 3.77 3.77
N ILE A 40 5.42 3.62 3.50
CA ILE A 40 6.45 4.48 4.08
C ILE A 40 6.86 5.61 3.12
N GLY A 41 7.20 6.78 3.67
CA GLY A 41 7.80 7.87 2.90
C GLY A 41 9.33 7.80 2.91
N VAL A 42 9.95 8.15 1.78
CA VAL A 42 11.42 8.18 1.64
C VAL A 42 12.04 9.59 1.66
N LYS A 43 11.21 10.64 1.53
CA LYS A 43 11.64 12.05 1.53
C LYS A 43 10.64 12.90 2.30
N LEU A 44 11.13 13.85 3.10
CA LEU A 44 10.26 14.77 3.85
C LEU A 44 9.38 15.61 2.92
N SER A 45 9.92 16.03 1.77
CA SER A 45 9.20 16.84 0.78
C SER A 45 7.97 16.13 0.18
N THR A 46 7.95 14.79 0.21
CA THR A 46 6.84 13.97 -0.32
C THR A 46 6.11 13.19 0.78
N SER A 47 6.34 13.52 2.05
CA SER A 47 5.75 12.81 3.20
C SER A 47 4.22 12.87 3.27
N HIS A 48 3.60 13.80 2.55
CA HIS A 48 2.15 13.89 2.45
C HIS A 48 1.53 12.79 1.58
N VAL A 49 2.25 12.25 0.59
CA VAL A 49 1.68 11.31 -0.39
C VAL A 49 1.25 9.97 0.25
N PRO A 50 2.08 9.31 1.10
CA PRO A 50 1.63 8.11 1.81
C PRO A 50 0.42 8.36 2.73
N ARG A 51 0.33 9.55 3.34
CA ARG A 51 -0.80 9.93 4.19
C ARG A 51 -2.08 10.08 3.34
N GLU A 52 -1.99 10.76 2.21
CA GLU A 52 -3.12 10.92 1.28
C GLU A 52 -3.63 9.58 0.75
N ILE A 53 -2.72 8.62 0.47
CA ILE A 53 -3.11 7.25 0.10
C ILE A 53 -3.87 6.56 1.25
N ALA A 54 -3.45 6.76 2.49
CA ALA A 54 -4.07 6.13 3.66
C ALA A 54 -5.42 6.76 4.06
N GLU A 55 -5.67 8.00 3.69
CA GLU A 55 -6.91 8.73 3.97
C GLU A 55 -8.00 8.54 2.90
N ALA A 56 -7.62 8.03 1.71
CA ALA A 56 -8.51 7.75 0.58
C ALA A 56 -9.33 6.48 0.78
#